data_AF-M1YMX3-F1
#
_entry.id   AF-M1YMX3-F1
#
_cell.length_a   1.000
_cell.length_b   1.000
_cell.length_c   1.000
_cell.angle_alpha   90.00
_cell.angle_beta   90.00
_cell.angle_gamma   90.00
#
_symmetry.space_group_name_H-M   'P 1'
#
loop_
_entity.id
_entity.type
_entity.pdbx_description
1 polymer ?
#
loop_
_entity_poly.entity_id
_entity_poly.type
_entity_poly.pdbx_seq_one_letter_code
_entity_poly.pdbx_strand_id
1 'polypeptide(L)'
;MSRIKADLICEIIRKSQTNYFEKQGWSDPGKPEISEQFVLEWVKNHAKQYREYYVAQLQMYSTTRLGEILKALTESGKDLTDVIHRAPQFAEKPNSGPVPR
;
A
#
# COMPACT_ATOMS: atom_id res chain seq x y z
N MET A 1 -14.81 9.46 8.61
CA MET A 1 -13.49 8.92 9.01
C MET A 1 -12.84 9.91 9.97
N SER A 2 -12.21 9.48 11.07
CA SER A 2 -11.47 10.41 11.92
C SER A 2 -10.24 10.94 11.19
N ARG A 3 -9.79 12.16 11.53
CA ARG A 3 -8.61 12.78 10.93
C ARG A 3 -7.37 11.89 11.03
N ILE A 4 -7.13 11.33 12.22
CA ILE A 4 -6.04 10.37 12.49
C ILE A 4 -6.11 9.17 11.53
N LYS A 5 -7.30 8.59 11.31
CA LYS A 5 -7.44 7.43 10.41
C LYS A 5 -7.16 7.82 8.96
N ALA A 6 -7.58 9.01 8.53
CA ALA A 6 -7.31 9.51 7.19
C ALA A 6 -5.81 9.80 6.97
N ASP A 7 -5.15 10.42 7.95
CA ASP A 7 -3.71 10.71 7.89
C ASP A 7 -2.90 9.41 7.83
N LEU A 8 -3.29 8.40 8.63
CA LEU A 8 -2.64 7.10 8.65
C LEU A 8 -2.77 6.35 7.31
N ILE A 9 -3.93 6.40 6.67
CA ILE A 9 -4.09 5.84 5.31
C ILE A 9 -3.20 6.56 4.30
N CYS A 10 -3.11 7.89 4.38
CA CYS A 10 -2.23 8.65 3.51
C CYS A 10 -0.77 8.23 3.69
N GLU A 11 -0.33 8.04 4.93
CA GLU A 11 1.03 7.59 5.25
C GLU A 11 1.32 6.19 4.70
N ILE A 12 0.40 5.25 4.90
CA ILE A 12 0.51 3.88 4.41
C ILE A 12 0.66 3.86 2.87
N ILE A 13 -0.19 4.61 2.16
CA ILE A 13 -0.13 4.70 0.70
C ILE A 13 1.20 5.31 0.25
N ARG A 14 1.64 6.41 0.89
CA ARG A 14 2.91 7.06 0.57
C ARG A 14 4.08 6.09 0.75
N LYS A 15 4.16 5.43 1.90
CA LYS A 15 5.24 4.49 2.22
C LYS A 15 5.26 3.31 1.25
N SER A 16 4.09 2.79 0.90
CA SER A 16 3.94 1.73 -0.10
C SER A 16 4.46 2.14 -1.47
N GLN A 17 4.14 3.35 -1.94
CA GLN A 17 4.61 3.88 -3.21
C GLN A 17 6.14 4.06 -3.21
N THR A 18 6.70 4.59 -2.13
CA THR A 18 8.16 4.69 -1.95
C THR A 18 8.82 3.31 -2.08
N ASN A 19 8.32 2.32 -1.33
CA ASN A 19 8.84 0.96 -1.37
C ASN A 19 8.70 0.31 -2.78
N TYR A 20 7.57 0.55 -3.47
CA TYR A 20 7.36 0.08 -4.84
C TYR A 20 8.44 0.64 -5.79
N PHE A 21 8.66 1.95 -5.75
CA PHE A 21 9.66 2.57 -6.60
C PHE A 21 11.06 2.09 -6.24
N GLU A 22 11.40 1.98 -4.94
CA GLU A 22 12.71 1.47 -4.47
C GLU A 22 13.02 0.11 -5.10
N LYS A 23 12.04 -0.79 -5.16
CA LYS A 23 12.18 -2.09 -5.84
C LYS A 23 12.38 -1.99 -7.35
N GLN A 24 11.87 -0.94 -8.00
CA GLN A 24 12.11 -0.68 -9.43
C GLN A 24 13.49 -0.05 -9.68
N GLY A 25 14.28 0.20 -8.63
CA GLY A 25 15.62 0.78 -8.76
C GLY A 25 15.62 2.28 -9.01
N TRP A 26 14.56 3.02 -8.69
CA TRP A 26 14.53 4.48 -8.90
C TRP A 26 15.58 5.25 -8.08
N SER A 27 15.98 4.69 -6.93
CA SER A 27 17.02 5.23 -6.05
C SER A 27 18.43 4.80 -6.49
N ASP A 28 18.58 4.11 -7.62
CA ASP A 28 19.88 3.71 -8.15
C ASP A 28 20.60 4.94 -8.74
N PRO A 29 21.70 5.40 -8.11
CA PRO A 29 22.45 6.57 -8.57
C PRO A 29 23.11 6.33 -9.95
N GLY A 30 23.15 5.10 -10.45
CA GLY A 30 23.67 4.77 -11.78
C GLY A 30 22.69 4.98 -12.94
N LYS A 31 21.40 5.29 -12.69
CA LYS A 31 20.36 5.44 -13.74
C LYS A 31 19.37 6.61 -13.53
N PRO A 32 19.83 7.85 -13.36
CA PRO A 32 19.00 8.97 -12.93
C PRO A 32 17.94 9.46 -13.95
N GLU A 33 18.26 9.51 -15.25
CA GLU A 33 17.31 10.04 -16.26
C GLU A 33 16.20 9.04 -16.61
N ILE A 34 16.52 7.74 -16.56
CA ILE A 34 15.54 6.67 -16.77
C ILE A 34 14.59 6.56 -15.55
N SER A 35 15.06 6.90 -14.35
CA SER A 35 14.27 6.78 -13.13
C SER A 35 13.24 7.91 -12.97
N GLU A 36 13.57 9.16 -13.28
CA GLU A 36 12.62 10.29 -13.13
C GLU A 36 11.47 10.23 -14.14
N GLN A 37 11.77 10.05 -15.43
CA GLN A 37 10.73 9.97 -16.46
C GLN A 37 9.80 8.77 -16.24
N PHE A 38 10.34 7.63 -15.78
CA PHE A 38 9.54 6.47 -15.42
C PHE A 38 8.58 6.77 -14.25
N VAL A 39 9.06 7.43 -13.20
CA VAL A 39 8.21 7.83 -12.06
C VAL A 39 7.12 8.79 -12.51
N LEU A 40 7.45 9.79 -13.34
CA LEU A 40 6.46 10.73 -13.87
C LEU A 40 5.39 10.04 -14.71
N GLU A 41 5.78 9.15 -15.61
CA GLU A 41 4.83 8.38 -16.41
C GLU A 41 3.99 7.43 -15.57
N TRP A 42 4.59 6.79 -14.55
CA TRP A 42 3.82 5.98 -13.61
C TRP A 42 2.79 6.83 -12.87
N VAL A 43 3.18 8.01 -12.38
CA VAL A 43 2.29 8.91 -11.63
C VAL A 43 1.14 9.37 -12.51
N LYS A 44 1.41 9.84 -13.73
CA LYS A 44 0.38 10.28 -14.69
C LYS A 44 -0.66 9.20 -14.97
N ASN A 45 -0.21 7.95 -15.12
CA ASN A 45 -1.08 6.87 -15.59
C ASN A 45 -1.73 6.07 -14.45
N HIS A 46 -1.10 5.99 -13.27
CA HIS A 46 -1.46 5.01 -12.24
C HIS A 46 -1.73 5.61 -10.85
N ALA A 47 -1.18 6.79 -10.49
CA ALA A 47 -1.22 7.27 -9.10
C ALA A 47 -2.65 7.46 -8.56
N LYS A 48 -3.56 7.98 -9.40
CA LYS A 48 -4.97 8.16 -9.02
C LYS A 48 -5.63 6.82 -8.71
N GLN A 49 -5.57 5.87 -9.65
CA GLN A 49 -6.19 4.55 -9.51
C GLN A 49 -5.59 3.77 -8.34
N TYR A 50 -4.26 3.82 -8.18
CA TYR A 50 -3.56 3.22 -7.05
C TYR A 50 -4.08 3.76 -5.71
N ARG A 51 -4.20 5.09 -5.59
CA ARG A 51 -4.71 5.73 -4.38
C ARG A 51 -6.16 5.35 -4.11
N GLU A 52 -7.04 5.45 -5.10
CA GLU A 52 -8.46 5.13 -4.95
C GLU A 52 -8.66 3.67 -4.52
N TYR A 53 -7.94 2.75 -5.16
CA TYR A 53 -7.96 1.32 -4.83
C TYR A 53 -7.56 1.05 -3.38
N TYR A 54 -6.38 1.53 -2.97
CA TYR A 54 -5.88 1.27 -1.62
C TYR A 54 -6.62 2.06 -0.54
N VAL A 55 -7.15 3.25 -0.83
CA VAL A 55 -8.03 3.95 0.12
C VAL A 55 -9.26 3.10 0.44
N ALA A 56 -9.91 2.52 -0.58
CA ALA A 56 -11.09 1.68 -0.38
C ALA A 56 -10.77 0.44 0.47
N GLN A 57 -9.66 -0.24 0.19
CA GLN A 57 -9.21 -1.40 0.97
C GLN A 57 -8.84 -1.01 2.41
N LEU A 58 -8.09 0.09 2.59
CA LEU A 58 -7.59 0.50 3.89
C LEU A 58 -8.69 1.05 4.81
N GLN A 59 -9.78 1.58 4.25
CA GLN A 59 -10.93 2.06 5.02
C GLN A 59 -11.58 0.96 5.86
N MET A 60 -11.49 -0.31 5.44
CA MET A 60 -12.07 -1.45 6.14
C MET A 60 -11.36 -1.79 7.46
N TYR A 61 -10.10 -1.40 7.62
CA TYR A 61 -9.32 -1.70 8.82
C TYR A 61 -9.55 -0.72 9.97
N SER A 62 -9.34 -1.18 11.21
CA SER A 62 -9.30 -0.33 12.40
C SER A 62 -8.02 0.52 12.42
N THR A 63 -8.00 1.61 13.20
CA THR A 63 -6.80 2.47 13.35
C THR A 63 -5.60 1.68 13.87
N THR A 64 -5.80 0.78 14.84
CA THR A 64 -4.75 -0.10 15.35
C THR A 64 -4.16 -0.96 14.23
N ARG A 65 -5.04 -1.56 13.43
CA ARG A 65 -4.62 -2.44 12.34
C ARG A 65 -3.89 -1.69 11.23
N LEU A 66 -4.32 -0.47 10.92
CA LEU A 66 -3.60 0.42 10.01
C LEU A 66 -2.18 0.73 10.55
N GLY A 67 -2.02 0.93 11.86
CA GLY A 67 -0.71 1.11 12.48
C GLY A 67 0.21 -0.11 12.29
N GLU A 68 -0.33 -1.32 12.43
CA GLU A 68 0.41 -2.57 12.19
C GLU A 68 0.83 -2.70 10.71
N ILE A 69 -0.05 -2.34 9.77
CA ILE A 69 0.27 -2.34 8.34
C ILE A 69 1.41 -1.35 8.04
N LEU A 70 1.35 -0.13 8.59
CA LEU A 70 2.40 0.86 8.41
C LEU A 70 3.75 0.37 8.96
N LYS A 71 3.74 -0.25 10.14
CA LYS A 71 4.93 -0.88 10.73
C LYS A 71 5.50 -1.95 9.81
N ALA A 72 4.65 -2.86 9.30
CA ALA A 72 5.08 -3.92 8.40
C ALA A 72 5.69 -3.39 7.09
N LEU A 73 5.11 -2.36 6.48
CA LEU A 73 5.67 -1.71 5.29
C LEU A 73 7.03 -1.08 5.58
N THR A 74 7.19 -0.48 6.76
CA THR A 74 8.44 0.19 7.15
C THR A 74 9.56 -0.82 7.42
N GLU A 75 9.26 -1.92 8.10
CA GLU A 75 10.27 -2.92 8.48
C GLU A 75 10.65 -3.87 7.34
N SER A 76 9.73 -4.15 6.41
CA SER A 76 9.96 -5.15 5.36
C SER A 76 10.44 -4.59 4.02
N GLY A 77 10.32 -3.28 3.79
CA GLY A 77 10.53 -2.67 2.46
C GLY A 77 9.55 -3.17 1.38
N LYS A 78 8.50 -3.90 1.78
CA LYS A 78 7.46 -4.39 0.87
C LYS A 78 6.43 -3.30 0.60
N ASP A 79 5.76 -3.37 -0.55
CA ASP A 79 4.61 -2.51 -0.85
C ASP A 79 3.30 -3.21 -0.45
N LEU A 80 2.19 -2.47 -0.48
CA LEU A 80 0.87 -2.95 -0.09
C LEU A 80 0.40 -4.16 -0.90
N THR A 81 0.88 -4.33 -2.14
CA THR A 81 0.53 -5.51 -2.95
C THR A 81 1.03 -6.77 -2.27
N ASP A 82 2.23 -6.71 -1.69
CA ASP A 82 2.83 -7.84 -0.97
C ASP A 82 2.30 -7.98 0.46
N VAL A 83 1.93 -6.88 1.12
CA VAL A 83 1.46 -6.91 2.51
C VAL A 83 -0.02 -7.29 2.61
N ILE A 84 -0.89 -6.71 1.79
CA ILE A 84 -2.33 -6.97 1.85
C ILE A 84 -2.71 -8.25 1.10
N HIS A 85 -2.14 -8.49 -0.09
CA HIS A 85 -2.58 -9.62 -0.92
C HIS A 85 -1.75 -10.90 -0.73
N ARG A 86 -0.56 -10.83 -0.11
CA ARG A 86 0.35 -11.98 0.00
C ARG A 86 0.77 -12.34 1.42
N ALA A 87 0.36 -11.57 2.44
CA ALA A 87 0.62 -11.94 3.83
C ALA A 87 -0.64 -12.58 4.46
N PRO A 88 -0.58 -13.86 4.90
CA PRO A 88 -1.74 -14.57 5.44
C PRO A 88 -2.29 -13.93 6.71
N GLN A 89 -1.49 -13.12 7.42
CA GLN A 89 -1.99 -12.38 8.58
C GLN A 89 -3.00 -11.28 8.22
N PHE A 90 -2.99 -10.73 6.99
CA PHE A 90 -3.88 -9.66 6.52
C PHE A 90 -4.96 -10.15 5.55
N ALA A 91 -4.90 -11.41 5.11
CA ALA A 91 -5.99 -12.03 4.36
C ALA A 91 -7.24 -12.10 5.25
N GLU A 92 -8.33 -11.46 4.83
CA GLU A 92 -9.63 -11.66 5.45
C GLU A 92 -9.93 -13.17 5.49
N LYS A 93 -10.18 -13.72 6.67
CA LYS A 93 -10.92 -14.99 6.73
C LYS A 93 -12.29 -14.69 6.14
N PRO A 94 -12.75 -15.46 5.12
CA PRO A 94 -14.12 -15.33 4.67
C PRO A 94 -15.02 -15.54 5.88
N ASN A 95 -15.93 -14.59 6.09
CA ASN A 95 -16.95 -14.67 7.11
C ASN A 95 -17.68 -16.00 6.93
N SER A 96 -17.43 -16.98 7.81
CA SER A 96 -18.12 -18.25 7.83
C SER A 96 -19.53 -18.01 8.34
N GLY A 97 -20.36 -17.41 7.47
CA GLY A 97 -21.80 -17.46 7.59
C GLY A 97 -22.27 -18.91 7.50
N PRO A 98 -23.38 -19.26 8.16
CA PRO A 98 -23.79 -20.66 8.27
C PRO A 98 -24.12 -21.21 6.88
N VAL A 99 -23.53 -22.36 6.57
CA VAL A 99 -23.87 -23.15 5.38
C VAL A 99 -25.34 -23.57 5.51
N PRO A 100 -26.24 -23.16 4.60
CA PRO A 100 -27.60 -23.66 4.61
C PRO A 100 -27.57 -25.16 4.27
N ARG A 101 -28.29 -25.96 5.07
CA ARG A 101 -28.51 -27.38 4.81
C ARG A 101 -29.38 -27.59 3.57
#